data_AF-A0A6H2DQS2-F1
#
_entry.id   AF-A0A6H2DQS2-F1
#
_cell.length_a   1.000
_cell.length_b   1.000
_cell.length_c   1.000
_cell.angle_alpha   90.00
_cell.angle_beta   90.00
_cell.angle_gamma   90.00
#
_symmetry.space_group_name_H-M   'P 1'
#
loop_
_entity.id
_entity.type
_entity.pdbx_description
1 polymer ?
#
loop_
_entity_poly.entity_id
_entity_poly.type
_entity_poly.pdbx_seq_one_letter_code
_entity_poly.pdbx_strand_id
1 'polypeptide(L)'
;MDLKTLIWRKYFDNCELAFDFSGRKMKFSDFENEDSDFSWTLDFMRAQKLNGPENELNIIPVHIKTKKEKADNINFLANGRFFQVKKVLYRPDKEKNLLYFITMQNSHIENIELENKLAYNYYWNKFNKFLSLDFIETNDLIDYDDPEKIC
;
A
#
# COMPACT_ATOMS: atom_id res chain seq x y z
N MET A 1 -10.15 -10.83 16.11
CA MET A 1 -9.70 -10.77 14.71
C MET A 1 -8.18 -10.76 14.74
N ASP A 2 -7.51 -11.60 13.94
CA ASP A 2 -6.05 -11.66 13.91
C ASP A 2 -5.46 -10.46 13.15
N LEU A 3 -4.15 -10.21 13.31
CA LEU A 3 -3.48 -9.06 12.71
C LEU A 3 -3.58 -9.07 11.17
N LYS A 4 -3.41 -10.23 10.53
CA LYS A 4 -3.50 -10.33 9.07
C LYS A 4 -4.89 -9.95 8.55
N THR A 5 -5.96 -10.40 9.20
CA THR A 5 -7.34 -10.07 8.78
C THR A 5 -7.64 -8.60 9.06
N LEU A 6 -7.18 -8.06 10.20
CA LEU A 6 -7.31 -6.65 10.52
C LEU A 6 -6.64 -5.77 9.46
N ILE A 7 -5.38 -6.06 9.14
CA ILE A 7 -4.62 -5.28 8.16
C ILE A 7 -5.20 -5.49 6.75
N TRP A 8 -5.53 -6.70 6.33
CA TRP A 8 -6.15 -6.91 5.01
C TRP A 8 -7.44 -6.11 4.86
N ARG A 9 -8.37 -6.23 5.82
CA ARG A 9 -9.64 -5.49 5.80
C ARG A 9 -9.48 -3.99 5.84
N LYS A 10 -8.41 -3.49 6.47
CA LYS A 10 -8.08 -2.07 6.48
C LYS A 10 -7.71 -1.54 5.09
N TYR A 11 -7.10 -2.35 4.23
CA TYR A 11 -6.65 -1.93 2.89
C TYR A 11 -7.63 -2.33 1.78
N PHE A 12 -8.30 -3.48 1.92
CA PHE A 12 -9.06 -4.13 0.85
C PHE A 12 -10.46 -4.57 1.28
N ASP A 13 -10.94 -4.12 2.45
CA ASP A 13 -12.25 -4.49 3.00
C ASP A 13 -12.47 -6.02 3.00
N ASN A 14 -13.57 -6.50 2.43
CA ASN A 14 -13.89 -7.91 2.36
C ASN A 14 -13.48 -8.57 1.04
N CYS A 15 -12.63 -7.93 0.23
CA CYS A 15 -12.22 -8.50 -1.06
C CYS A 15 -11.33 -9.73 -0.86
N GLU A 16 -11.60 -10.79 -1.62
CA GLU A 16 -10.77 -12.00 -1.64
C GLU A 16 -9.51 -11.79 -2.49
N LEU A 17 -9.57 -10.90 -3.48
CA LEU A 17 -8.46 -10.60 -4.38
C LEU A 17 -8.08 -9.13 -4.25
N ALA A 18 -6.78 -8.84 -4.29
CA ALA A 18 -6.24 -7.50 -4.23
C ALA A 18 -4.95 -7.38 -5.04
N PHE A 19 -4.41 -6.18 -5.14
CA PHE A 19 -3.08 -5.94 -5.69
C PHE A 19 -2.23 -5.19 -4.67
N ASP A 20 -0.95 -5.53 -4.56
CA ASP A 20 -0.02 -4.74 -3.76
C ASP A 20 0.43 -3.47 -4.50
N PHE A 21 1.20 -2.62 -3.82
CA PHE A 21 1.69 -1.36 -4.40
C PHE A 21 2.60 -1.56 -5.64
N SER A 22 3.16 -2.76 -5.83
CA SER A 22 3.97 -3.08 -7.00
C SER A 22 3.14 -3.57 -8.20
N GLY A 23 1.84 -3.77 -8.00
CA GLY A 23 0.90 -4.28 -8.99
C GLY A 23 0.84 -5.82 -9.06
N ARG A 24 1.35 -6.54 -8.07
CA ARG A 24 1.21 -8.01 -8.01
C ARG A 24 -0.11 -8.39 -7.38
N LYS A 25 -0.82 -9.33 -8.01
CA LYS A 25 -2.09 -9.86 -7.51
C LYS A 25 -1.87 -10.71 -6.26
N MET A 26 -2.74 -10.56 -5.28
CA MET A 26 -2.75 -11.27 -4.00
C MET A 26 -4.13 -11.86 -3.75
N LYS A 27 -4.18 -12.96 -3.00
CA LYS A 27 -5.43 -13.60 -2.58
C LYS A 27 -5.47 -13.75 -1.07
N PHE A 28 -6.54 -13.30 -0.42
CA PHE A 28 -6.65 -13.31 1.04
C PHE A 28 -6.36 -14.69 1.64
N SER A 29 -6.92 -15.76 1.04
CA SER A 29 -6.68 -17.14 1.48
C SER A 29 -5.23 -17.61 1.43
N ASP A 30 -4.37 -16.95 0.66
CA ASP A 30 -3.01 -17.40 0.33
C ASP A 30 -1.93 -16.69 1.18
N PHE A 31 -2.31 -16.25 2.38
CA PHE A 31 -1.38 -15.64 3.34
C PHE A 31 -0.24 -16.61 3.69
N GLU A 32 0.99 -16.20 3.41
CA GLU A 32 2.24 -16.95 3.66
C GLU A 32 2.30 -18.34 3.00
N ASN A 33 1.50 -18.57 1.97
CA ASN A 33 1.57 -19.78 1.15
C ASN A 33 2.62 -19.61 0.05
N GLU A 34 3.88 -19.95 0.30
CA GLU A 34 4.98 -19.72 -0.68
C GLU A 34 4.80 -20.46 -2.02
N ASP A 35 3.97 -21.51 -2.06
CA ASP A 35 3.65 -22.26 -3.27
C ASP A 35 2.60 -21.58 -4.15
N SER A 36 1.95 -20.51 -3.66
CA SER A 36 0.96 -19.75 -4.43
C SER A 36 1.56 -18.58 -5.20
N ASP A 37 1.14 -18.41 -6.45
CA ASP A 37 1.43 -17.21 -7.26
C ASP A 37 0.72 -15.94 -6.75
N PHE A 38 -0.21 -16.07 -5.79
CA PHE A 38 -0.93 -14.97 -5.15
C PHE A 38 -0.52 -14.77 -3.69
N SER A 39 0.59 -15.37 -3.29
CA SER A 39 1.09 -15.38 -1.93
C SER A 39 1.43 -13.98 -1.43
N TRP A 40 0.96 -13.67 -0.23
CA TRP A 40 1.17 -12.38 0.41
C TRP A 40 1.52 -12.53 1.89
N THR A 41 2.08 -11.46 2.45
CA THR A 41 2.49 -11.39 3.86
C THR A 41 2.39 -9.93 4.32
N LEU A 42 2.72 -9.68 5.59
CA LEU A 42 2.85 -8.35 6.14
C LEU A 42 4.30 -7.86 6.02
N ASP A 43 4.46 -6.59 5.68
CA ASP A 43 5.75 -5.91 5.66
C ASP A 43 5.66 -4.54 6.33
N PHE A 44 6.78 -4.08 6.88
CA PHE A 44 6.91 -2.74 7.42
C PHE A 44 7.31 -1.79 6.29
N MET A 45 6.54 -0.73 6.05
CA MET A 45 6.89 0.29 5.05
C MET A 45 8.28 0.86 5.33
N ARG A 46 8.53 1.28 6.57
CA ARG A 46 9.90 1.48 7.06
C ARG A 46 10.33 0.29 7.91
N ALA A 47 11.40 -0.37 7.49
CA ALA A 47 11.96 -1.51 8.21
C ALA A 47 12.33 -1.18 9.66
N GLN A 48 12.15 -2.14 10.57
CA GLN A 48 12.55 -2.01 11.99
C GLN A 48 14.05 -1.74 12.14
N LYS A 49 14.90 -2.35 11.31
CA LYS A 49 16.35 -2.08 11.28
C LYS A 49 16.69 -0.62 10.97
N LEU A 50 15.76 0.12 10.38
CA LEU A 50 15.87 1.55 10.09
C LEU A 50 15.08 2.41 11.09
N ASN A 51 14.78 1.88 12.28
CA ASN A 51 13.95 2.49 13.32
C ASN A 51 12.51 2.77 12.84
N GLY A 52 11.97 1.89 12.01
CA GLY A 52 10.55 1.89 11.69
C GLY A 52 9.72 1.46 12.91
N PRO A 53 8.61 2.14 13.21
CA PRO A 53 7.80 1.80 14.38
C PRO A 53 7.07 0.46 14.17
N GLU A 54 6.92 -0.28 15.26
CA GLU A 54 6.16 -1.53 15.31
C GLU A 54 4.70 -1.25 15.62
N ASN A 55 4.00 -0.66 14.65
CA ASN A 55 2.57 -0.38 14.77
C ASN A 55 1.85 -0.61 13.44
N GLU A 56 0.53 -0.75 13.51
CA GLU A 56 -0.33 -1.00 12.35
C GLU A 56 -0.34 0.12 11.30
N LEU A 57 0.15 1.31 11.62
CA LEU A 57 0.27 2.41 10.66
C LEU A 57 1.48 2.19 9.73
N ASN A 58 2.51 1.50 10.22
CA ASN A 58 3.72 1.15 9.48
C ASN A 58 3.62 -0.22 8.76
N ILE A 59 2.54 -0.99 8.96
CA ILE A 59 2.37 -2.32 8.38
C ILE A 59 1.49 -2.26 7.12
N ILE A 60 1.87 -3.02 6.09
CA ILE A 60 1.17 -3.14 4.80
C ILE A 60 1.06 -4.61 4.37
N PRO A 61 -0.06 -5.03 3.73
CA PRO A 61 -0.10 -6.25 2.94
C PRO A 61 0.75 -6.10 1.68
N VAL A 62 1.60 -7.08 1.39
CA VAL A 62 2.43 -7.11 0.18
C VAL A 62 2.59 -8.52 -0.34
N HIS A 63 2.81 -8.65 -1.65
CA HIS A 63 3.17 -9.94 -2.23
C HIS A 63 4.55 -10.37 -1.72
N ILE A 64 4.78 -11.67 -1.49
CA ILE A 64 6.05 -12.18 -0.91
C ILE A 64 7.27 -11.80 -1.76
N LYS A 65 7.15 -11.85 -3.10
CA LYS A 65 8.17 -11.40 -4.05
C LYS A 65 8.50 -9.90 -3.86
N THR A 66 7.49 -9.05 -3.69
CA THR A 66 7.67 -7.62 -3.41
C THR A 66 8.37 -7.35 -2.09
N LYS A 67 8.01 -8.09 -1.02
CA LYS A 67 8.72 -8.01 0.28
C LYS A 67 10.19 -8.35 0.13
N LYS A 68 10.50 -9.41 -0.62
CA LYS A 68 11.88 -9.84 -0.89
C LYS A 68 12.66 -8.79 -1.70
N GLU A 69 12.03 -8.20 -2.70
CA GLU A 69 12.60 -7.13 -3.54
C GLU A 69 12.84 -5.84 -2.72
N LYS A 70 11.89 -5.43 -1.89
CA LYS A 70 12.01 -4.27 -1.00
C LYS A 70 13.08 -4.48 0.08
N ALA A 71 13.08 -5.63 0.73
CA ALA A 71 13.91 -5.92 1.90
C ALA A 71 13.83 -4.79 2.95
N ASP A 72 14.98 -4.34 3.46
CA ASP A 72 15.09 -3.26 4.44
C ASP A 72 15.29 -1.87 3.80
N ASN A 73 15.08 -1.73 2.48
CA ASN A 73 15.50 -0.54 1.75
C ASN A 73 14.48 0.62 1.81
N ILE A 74 15.00 1.85 1.81
CA ILE A 74 14.20 3.07 1.63
C ILE A 74 13.90 3.31 0.15
N ASN A 75 14.86 3.05 -0.74
CA ASN A 75 14.68 3.13 -2.18
C ASN A 75 14.91 1.74 -2.76
N PHE A 76 14.01 1.24 -3.60
CA PHE A 76 14.06 -0.14 -4.06
C PHE A 76 13.37 -0.32 -5.41
N LEU A 77 13.78 -1.36 -6.15
CA LEU A 77 13.11 -1.80 -7.36
C LEU A 77 12.21 -2.99 -6.99
N ALA A 78 10.92 -2.91 -7.31
CA ALA A 78 10.00 -4.02 -7.14
C ALA A 78 9.14 -4.17 -8.39
N ASN A 79 8.95 -5.41 -8.86
CA ASN A 79 8.18 -5.71 -10.07
C ASN A 79 8.52 -4.79 -11.28
N GLY A 80 9.81 -4.46 -11.46
CA GLY A 80 10.30 -3.60 -12.54
C GLY A 80 10.07 -2.08 -12.35
N ARG A 81 9.56 -1.64 -11.19
CA ARG A 81 9.27 -0.22 -10.90
C ARG A 81 10.08 0.28 -9.70
N PHE A 82 10.51 1.55 -9.74
CA PHE A 82 11.30 2.14 -8.66
C PHE A 82 10.39 2.77 -7.61
N PHE A 83 10.64 2.49 -6.34
CA PHE A 83 9.85 2.96 -5.20
C PHE A 83 10.73 3.62 -4.15
N GLN A 84 10.10 4.49 -3.37
CA GLN A 84 10.71 5.15 -2.23
C GLN A 84 9.75 5.20 -1.03
N VAL A 85 10.27 4.82 0.13
CA VAL A 85 9.62 5.03 1.43
C VAL A 85 9.76 6.50 1.82
N LYS A 86 8.65 7.20 1.88
CA LYS A 86 8.53 8.58 2.36
C LYS A 86 8.02 8.59 3.80
N LYS A 87 8.23 9.72 4.47
CA LYS A 87 7.71 9.98 5.83
C LYS A 87 6.97 11.31 5.85
N VAL A 88 5.86 11.37 6.58
CA VAL A 88 5.09 12.59 6.85
C VAL A 88 4.83 12.69 8.35
N LEU A 89 4.82 13.92 8.85
CA LEU A 89 4.40 14.22 10.21
C LEU A 89 2.87 14.25 10.26
N TYR A 90 2.29 13.44 11.12
CA TYR A 90 0.86 13.38 11.39
C TYR A 90 0.57 13.94 12.78
N ARG A 91 -0.43 14.81 12.90
CA ARG A 91 -0.77 15.54 14.13
C ARG A 91 -2.29 15.72 14.31
N PRO A 92 -3.05 14.64 14.59
CA PRO A 92 -4.47 14.77 14.86
C PRO A 92 -4.75 15.51 16.17
N ASP A 93 -3.97 15.24 17.22
CA ASP A 93 -4.26 15.73 18.59
C ASP A 93 -3.08 16.48 19.24
N LYS A 94 -2.31 17.22 18.44
CA LYS A 94 -1.02 17.86 18.84
C LYS A 94 0.09 16.88 19.25
N GLU A 95 -0.19 15.58 19.33
CA GLU A 95 0.81 14.52 19.41
C GLU A 95 1.49 14.31 18.04
N LYS A 96 2.81 14.17 18.05
CA LYS A 96 3.60 13.98 16.83
C LYS A 96 3.71 12.49 16.51
N ASN A 97 2.92 12.04 15.53
CA ASN A 97 3.06 10.71 14.96
C ASN A 97 3.83 10.77 13.62
N LEU A 98 4.63 9.75 13.34
CA LEU A 98 5.28 9.58 12.04
C LEU A 98 4.50 8.56 11.22
N LEU A 99 4.04 8.98 10.05
CA LEU A 99 3.47 8.10 9.04
C LEU A 99 4.51 7.84 7.95
N TYR A 100 4.51 6.61 7.46
CA TYR A 100 5.31 6.19 6.32
C TYR A 100 4.41 5.80 5.16
N PHE A 101 4.89 5.95 3.93
CA PHE A 101 4.20 5.55 2.71
C PHE A 101 5.20 5.25 1.59
N ILE A 102 4.79 4.45 0.59
CA ILE A 102 5.68 3.92 -0.46
C ILE A 102 5.33 4.52 -1.82
N THR A 103 5.99 5.61 -2.20
CA THR A 103 5.73 6.26 -3.48
C THR A 103 6.51 5.59 -4.59
N MET A 104 5.87 5.30 -5.72
CA MET A 104 6.59 5.04 -6.95
C MET A 104 7.34 6.32 -7.38
N GLN A 105 8.53 6.18 -7.94
CA GLN A 105 9.29 7.28 -8.52
C GLN A 105 9.19 7.14 -10.04
N ASN A 106 8.74 8.19 -10.72
CA ASN A 106 8.54 8.21 -12.17
C ASN A 106 9.79 7.69 -12.91
N SER A 107 9.70 6.50 -13.49
CA SER A 107 10.43 6.18 -14.71
C SER A 107 9.57 6.66 -15.87
N HIS A 108 10.13 7.42 -16.81
CA HIS A 108 9.44 7.82 -18.05
C HIS A 108 8.70 6.62 -18.69
N ILE A 109 7.39 6.51 -18.49
CA ILE A 109 6.54 5.50 -19.14
C ILE A 109 5.22 6.18 -19.49
N GLU A 110 4.81 6.02 -20.74
CA GLU A 110 3.70 6.69 -21.44
C GLU A 110 2.29 6.31 -20.92
N ASN A 111 2.17 5.73 -19.73
CA ASN A 111 0.90 5.20 -19.21
C ASN A 111 0.66 5.55 -17.72
N ILE A 112 0.79 6.84 -17.43
CA ILE A 112 0.48 7.52 -16.16
C ILE A 112 -0.89 7.10 -15.58
N GLU A 113 -1.83 6.70 -16.43
CA GLU A 113 -3.21 6.39 -16.03
C GLU A 113 -3.34 5.09 -15.23
N LEU A 114 -2.63 4.02 -15.61
CA LEU A 114 -2.62 2.75 -14.86
C LEU A 114 -1.83 2.88 -13.55
N GLU A 115 -0.77 3.69 -13.59
CA GLU A 115 0.10 4.00 -12.46
C GLU A 115 -0.64 4.81 -11.39
N ASN A 116 -1.40 5.83 -11.81
CA ASN A 116 -2.28 6.59 -10.93
C ASN A 116 -3.42 5.72 -10.38
N LYS A 117 -4.01 4.79 -11.16
CA LYS A 117 -5.06 3.87 -10.67
C LYS A 117 -4.58 2.93 -9.56
N LEU A 118 -3.39 2.34 -9.67
CA LEU A 118 -2.82 1.45 -8.65
C LEU A 118 -2.38 2.21 -7.39
N ALA A 119 -1.76 3.37 -7.56
CA ALA A 119 -1.42 4.26 -6.46
C ALA A 119 -2.69 4.79 -5.77
N TYR A 120 -3.70 5.22 -6.55
CA TYR A 120 -4.97 5.74 -6.05
C TYR A 120 -5.72 4.70 -5.21
N ASN A 121 -5.93 3.47 -5.67
CA ASN A 121 -6.60 2.44 -4.86
C ASN A 121 -5.81 2.08 -3.58
N TYR A 122 -4.47 2.03 -3.66
CA TYR A 122 -3.60 1.76 -2.52
C TYR A 122 -3.61 2.89 -1.47
N TYR A 123 -3.68 4.14 -1.92
CA TYR A 123 -3.64 5.33 -1.07
C TYR A 123 -5.01 5.78 -0.59
N TRP A 124 -6.03 5.73 -1.43
CA TRP A 124 -7.42 6.08 -1.14
C TRP A 124 -7.95 5.30 0.07
N ASN A 125 -7.75 3.97 0.10
CA ASN A 125 -8.27 3.13 1.19
C ASN A 125 -7.52 3.33 2.52
N LYS A 126 -6.20 3.58 2.48
CA LYS A 126 -5.40 3.82 3.69
C LYS A 126 -5.59 5.23 4.25
N PHE A 127 -5.63 6.24 3.38
CA PHE A 127 -5.61 7.65 3.80
C PHE A 127 -7.01 8.20 4.09
N ASN A 128 -8.03 7.93 3.27
CA ASN A 128 -9.35 8.54 3.49
C ASN A 128 -10.11 7.90 4.65
N LYS A 129 -9.94 6.59 4.88
CA LYS A 129 -10.61 5.88 5.97
C LYS A 129 -10.04 6.20 7.36
N PHE A 130 -8.78 6.62 7.43
CA PHE A 130 -8.11 6.99 8.70
C PHE A 130 -8.25 8.45 9.09
N LEU A 131 -8.51 9.33 8.13
CA LEU A 131 -8.29 10.75 8.34
C LEU A 131 -9.57 11.60 8.39
N SER A 132 -10.74 11.11 7.93
CA SER A 132 -11.94 11.95 7.75
C SER A 132 -11.57 13.33 7.17
N LEU A 133 -10.62 13.35 6.23
CA LEU A 133 -10.07 14.57 5.67
C LEU A 133 -10.87 14.89 4.42
N ASP A 134 -11.80 15.82 4.54
CA ASP A 134 -12.13 16.69 3.43
C ASP A 134 -10.84 17.42 3.00
N PHE A 135 -10.63 17.54 1.69
CA PHE A 135 -9.54 18.23 0.97
C PHE A 135 -8.19 17.53 0.77
N ILE A 136 -7.99 17.02 -0.45
CA ILE A 136 -7.10 17.67 -1.42
C ILE A 136 -7.85 17.75 -2.75
N GLU A 137 -8.19 18.96 -3.20
CA GLU A 137 -8.65 19.21 -4.57
C GLU A 137 -7.54 18.85 -5.54
N THR A 138 -7.68 17.71 -6.22
CA THR A 138 -7.12 17.55 -7.55
C THR A 138 -8.29 17.62 -8.53
N ASN A 139 -8.46 18.79 -9.13
CA ASN A 139 -9.30 18.99 -10.29
C ASN A 139 -8.85 18.02 -11.38
N ASP A 140 -9.62 16.95 -11.57
CA ASP A 140 -9.87 16.19 -12.81
C ASP A 140 -10.44 14.81 -12.41
N LEU A 141 -11.70 14.82 -11.96
CA LEU A 141 -12.48 13.61 -11.80
C LEU A 141 -12.90 13.11 -13.19
N ILE A 142 -12.14 12.16 -13.73
CA ILE A 142 -12.60 11.36 -14.86
C ILE A 142 -13.51 10.26 -14.31
N ASP A 143 -14.77 10.33 -14.74
CA ASP A 143 -15.82 9.37 -14.44
C ASP A 143 -15.48 8.02 -15.13
N TYR A 144 -15.18 6.98 -14.34
CA TYR A 144 -15.15 5.60 -14.80
C TYR A 144 -15.45 4.64 -13.65
N ASP A 145 -16.24 3.62 -13.98
CA ASP A 145 -16.86 2.61 -13.11
C ASP A 145 -16.13 2.28 -11.79
N ASP A 146 -16.92 2.41 -10.74
CA ASP A 146 -16.68 2.19 -9.32
C ASP A 146 -15.65 1.07 -8.97
N PRO A 147 -14.63 1.35 -8.13
CA PRO A 147 -13.75 0.33 -7.53
C PRO A 147 -14.50 -0.78 -6.76
N GLU A 148 -15.81 -0.62 -6.50
CA GLU A 148 -16.70 -1.70 -6.09
C GLU A 148 -16.72 -2.93 -7.02
N LYS A 149 -16.24 -2.84 -8.28
CA LYS A 149 -16.19 -3.99 -9.22
C LYS A 149 -14.94 -4.89 -9.12
N ILE A 150 -13.98 -4.58 -8.25
CA ILE A 150 -12.77 -5.43 -8.05
C ILE A 150 -12.98 -6.42 -6.87
N CYS A 151 -13.99 -6.15 -6.04
CA CYS A 151 -14.73 -7.14 -5.28
C CYS A 151 -15.88 -7.68 -6.17
#